data_AF-A0A2V6CYK9-F1
#
_entry.id   AF-A0A2V6CYK9-F1
#
_cell.length_a   1.000
_cell.length_b   1.000
_cell.length_c   1.000
_cell.angle_alpha   90.00
_cell.angle_beta   90.00
_cell.angle_gamma   90.00
#
_symmetry.space_group_name_H-M   'P 1'
#
loop_
_entity.id
_entity.type
_entity.pdbx_description
1 polymer ?
#
loop_
_entity_poly.entity_id
_entity_poly.type
_entity_poly.pdbx_seq_one_letter_code
_entity_poly.pdbx_strand_id
1 'polypeptide(L)'
;AAETRKRESGFVSLGGAYADPSDADVARMSKIIRITMTRLHAEIMRSISHYRTQQQGKAPARIYLCGGSSGMPYMREFFQEKLQVPIEFFNPVRNVAIANEADTRQIAQSAHLLGELVGLALRAVASCPMELNLRPASVVRDHEIQRRRPFLIGAAACVIAALLGWSVFYLHAAGVFWAVKQQVDAKVDRLRGFQTRIDGIRKDATALDSVASPLLSAVNARSFWPQLLEDLNARLPKDNIWITELVPLSNGKPVLGTVAALAGAAVNAREPAATPITPARPVTGRAQSGGPAIDGLLIRGLYLWNARQQEVVVDYFKNLVGSPFFAIDPKNQQRVIKPTMPNNNEWAFPYELQLDLKQPLPLP
;
A
#
# COMPACT_ATOMS: atom_id res chain seq x y z
N ALA A 1 -17.41 82.52 22.65
CA ALA A 1 -17.20 83.99 22.72
C ALA A 1 -15.72 84.37 22.51
N ALA A 2 -14.80 84.04 23.41
CA ALA A 2 -13.39 84.45 23.29
C ALA A 2 -12.65 83.88 22.05
N GLU A 3 -12.80 82.58 21.78
CA GLU A 3 -12.19 81.94 20.61
C GLU A 3 -12.77 82.48 19.29
N THR A 4 -14.08 82.75 19.23
CA THR A 4 -14.73 83.39 18.07
C THR A 4 -14.11 84.75 17.79
N ARG A 5 -13.97 85.61 18.81
CA ARG A 5 -13.37 86.94 18.68
C ARG A 5 -11.89 86.89 18.25
N LYS A 6 -11.14 85.89 18.74
CA LYS A 6 -9.77 85.63 18.32
C LYS A 6 -9.69 85.24 16.83
N ARG A 7 -10.62 84.41 16.35
CA ARG A 7 -10.64 83.99 14.94
C ARG A 7 -11.04 85.13 14.00
N GLU A 8 -11.96 85.99 14.43
CA GLU A 8 -12.47 87.10 13.61
C GLU A 8 -11.52 88.29 13.54
N SER A 9 -10.83 88.63 14.64
CA SER A 9 -10.06 89.88 14.72
C SER A 9 -8.69 89.74 15.38
N GLY A 10 -8.29 88.53 15.76
CA GLY A 10 -6.99 88.26 16.37
C GLY A 10 -5.87 88.24 15.34
N PHE A 11 -4.78 88.93 15.63
CA PHE A 11 -3.53 88.87 14.86
C PHE A 11 -2.33 89.11 15.77
N VAL A 12 -1.13 88.76 15.29
CA VAL A 12 0.11 89.01 16.02
C VAL A 12 0.62 90.42 15.71
N SER A 13 0.71 91.29 16.72
CA SER A 13 1.28 92.63 16.52
C SER A 13 2.79 92.54 16.22
N LEU A 14 3.21 93.14 15.11
CA LEU A 14 4.61 93.16 14.66
C LEU A 14 5.46 94.22 15.38
N GLY A 15 4.85 95.15 16.12
CA GLY A 15 5.53 96.22 16.86
C GLY A 15 5.52 97.57 16.15
N GLY A 16 6.32 98.52 16.65
CA GLY A 16 6.18 99.96 16.37
C GLY A 16 6.40 100.44 14.92
N ALA A 17 6.77 99.57 14.00
CA ALA A 17 6.83 99.87 12.56
C ALA A 17 5.45 99.74 11.86
N TYR A 18 4.46 99.16 12.55
CA TYR A 18 3.11 98.93 12.02
C TYR A 18 2.10 99.77 12.79
N ALA A 19 1.15 100.37 12.07
CA ALA A 19 0.08 101.15 12.68
C ALA A 19 -0.81 100.27 13.57
N ASP A 20 -1.06 100.72 14.80
CA ASP A 20 -2.04 100.07 15.66
C ASP A 20 -3.45 100.17 15.01
N PRO A 21 -4.30 99.13 15.12
CA PRO A 21 -5.68 99.19 14.64
C PRO A 21 -6.46 100.33 15.27
N SER A 22 -7.44 100.86 14.52
CA SER A 22 -8.33 101.93 15.00
C SER A 22 -9.18 101.50 16.20
N ASP A 23 -9.50 100.21 16.32
CA ASP A 23 -10.23 99.65 17.46
C ASP A 23 -9.27 99.32 18.62
N ALA A 24 -9.49 99.96 19.76
CA ALA A 24 -8.72 99.79 20.98
C ALA A 24 -8.78 98.36 21.55
N ASP A 25 -9.91 97.66 21.39
CA ASP A 25 -10.07 96.28 21.87
C ASP A 25 -9.23 95.31 21.03
N VAL A 26 -9.24 95.50 19.71
CA VAL A 26 -8.44 94.70 18.76
C VAL A 26 -6.95 94.97 18.98
N ALA A 27 -6.57 96.23 19.18
CA ALA A 27 -5.20 96.60 19.51
C ALA A 27 -4.73 95.92 20.82
N ARG A 28 -5.56 95.93 21.87
CA ARG A 28 -5.26 95.24 23.14
C ARG A 28 -5.12 93.73 22.94
N MET A 29 -6.03 93.11 22.19
CA MET A 29 -5.98 91.68 21.88
C MET A 29 -4.68 91.31 21.15
N SER A 30 -4.29 92.08 20.12
CA SER A 30 -3.07 91.82 19.36
C SER A 30 -1.80 91.92 20.22
N LYS A 31 -1.77 92.84 21.21
CA LYS A 31 -0.67 92.98 22.17
C LYS A 31 -0.60 91.78 23.12
N ILE A 32 -1.74 91.28 23.61
CA ILE A 32 -1.81 90.06 24.44
C ILE A 32 -1.33 88.82 23.65
N ILE A 33 -1.77 88.69 22.39
CA ILE A 33 -1.34 87.61 21.49
C ILE A 33 0.18 87.70 21.30
N ARG A 34 0.74 88.89 21.05
CA ARG A 34 2.18 89.11 20.89
C ARG A 34 2.99 88.70 22.13
N ILE A 35 2.51 89.02 23.34
CA ILE A 35 3.16 88.59 24.60
C ILE A 35 3.22 87.06 24.66
N THR A 36 2.11 86.40 24.36
CA THR A 36 2.04 84.93 24.33
C THR A 36 2.96 84.34 23.27
N MET A 37 2.99 84.89 22.06
CA MET A 37 3.88 84.42 20.99
C MET A 37 5.36 84.67 21.29
N THR A 38 5.68 85.75 22.02
CA THR A 38 7.05 86.02 22.48
C THR A 38 7.52 84.98 23.49
N ARG A 39 6.64 84.52 24.39
CA ARG A 39 6.93 83.39 25.29
C ARG A 39 7.12 82.10 24.52
N LEU A 40 6.27 81.82 23.52
CA LEU A 40 6.41 80.66 22.66
C LEU A 40 7.73 80.67 21.88
N HIS A 41 8.14 81.82 21.35
CA HIS A 41 9.44 82.00 20.71
C HIS A 41 10.60 81.60 21.64
N ALA A 42 10.58 82.05 22.90
CA ALA A 42 11.62 81.71 23.87
C ALA A 42 11.68 80.19 24.13
N GLU A 43 10.53 79.52 24.25
CA GLU A 43 10.48 78.07 24.42
C GLU A 43 10.95 77.31 23.16
N ILE A 44 10.59 77.78 21.96
CA ILE A 44 11.11 77.22 20.70
C ILE A 44 12.64 77.33 20.65
N MET A 45 13.20 78.48 21.02
CA MET A 45 14.66 78.67 21.08
C MET A 45 15.32 77.75 22.09
N ARG A 46 14.67 77.53 23.25
CA ARG A 46 15.13 76.56 24.26
C ARG A 46 15.16 75.14 23.67
N SER A 47 14.10 74.72 22.98
CA SER A 47 14.03 73.40 22.33
C SER A 47 15.07 73.24 21.22
N ILE A 48 15.30 74.26 20.39
CA ILE A 48 16.34 74.24 19.36
C ILE A 48 17.73 74.11 20.00
N SER A 49 18.00 74.88 21.05
CA SER A 49 19.27 74.80 21.79
C SER A 49 19.48 73.41 22.39
N HIS A 50 18.45 72.84 23.01
CA HIS A 50 18.48 71.48 23.56
C HIS A 50 18.75 70.42 22.48
N TYR A 51 18.06 70.49 21.33
CA TYR A 51 18.28 69.55 20.22
C TYR A 51 19.73 69.62 19.69
N ARG A 52 20.28 70.83 19.57
CA ARG A 52 21.66 71.02 19.10
C ARG A 52 22.71 70.52 20.09
N THR A 53 22.51 70.78 21.38
CA THR A 53 23.50 70.51 22.42
C THR A 53 23.43 69.07 22.93
N GLN A 54 22.22 68.56 23.21
CA GLN A 54 22.05 67.23 23.81
C GLN A 54 21.87 66.11 22.79
N GLN A 55 21.25 66.39 21.66
CA GLN A 55 20.94 65.37 20.62
C GLN A 55 21.90 65.47 19.42
N GLN A 56 22.99 66.26 19.54
CA GLN A 56 23.97 66.51 18.47
C GLN A 56 23.32 66.95 17.14
N GLY A 57 22.17 67.61 17.24
CA GLY A 57 21.40 68.09 16.09
C GLY A 57 22.02 69.31 15.41
N LYS A 58 21.66 69.53 14.14
CA LYS A 58 22.03 70.75 13.40
C LYS A 58 21.00 71.86 13.62
N ALA A 59 21.40 73.10 13.34
CA ALA A 59 20.48 74.22 13.28
C ALA A 59 19.37 73.95 12.24
N PRO A 60 18.10 74.32 12.52
CA PRO A 60 17.02 74.14 11.56
C PRO A 60 17.25 75.04 10.33
N ALA A 61 17.20 74.45 9.13
CA ALA A 61 17.32 75.20 7.88
C ALA A 61 16.01 75.89 7.48
N ARG A 62 14.87 75.39 7.96
CA ARG A 62 13.52 75.90 7.68
C ARG A 62 12.56 75.45 8.78
N ILE A 63 11.54 76.25 9.03
CA ILE A 63 10.47 75.95 9.99
C ILE A 63 9.13 75.99 9.24
N TYR A 64 8.31 74.95 9.42
CA TYR A 64 6.95 74.88 8.88
C TYR A 64 5.93 75.08 10.00
N LEU A 65 5.02 76.04 9.84
CA LEU A 65 3.95 76.31 10.79
C LEU A 65 2.73 75.43 10.50
N CYS A 66 2.24 74.73 11.51
CA CYS A 66 1.05 73.88 11.44
C CYS A 66 0.11 74.11 12.64
N GLY A 67 -1.11 73.57 12.56
CA GLY A 67 -2.12 73.61 13.62
C GLY A 67 -2.91 74.92 13.69
N GLY A 68 -3.98 74.94 14.50
CA GLY A 68 -5.00 76.00 14.53
C GLY A 68 -4.48 77.43 14.71
N SER A 69 -3.42 77.59 15.51
CA SER A 69 -2.87 78.93 15.79
C SER A 69 -1.96 79.46 14.68
N SER A 70 -1.49 78.61 13.77
CA SER A 70 -0.62 79.05 12.66
C SER A 70 -1.36 79.95 11.67
N GLY A 71 -2.67 79.76 11.49
CA GLY A 71 -3.49 80.56 10.59
C GLY A 71 -3.73 82.02 11.02
N MET A 72 -3.27 82.44 12.20
CA MET A 72 -3.42 83.84 12.63
C MET A 72 -2.58 84.78 11.74
N PRO A 73 -3.13 85.94 11.34
CA PRO A 73 -2.39 86.93 10.57
C PRO A 73 -1.09 87.37 11.25
N TYR A 74 -0.07 87.61 10.44
CA TYR A 74 1.28 88.03 10.82
C TYR A 74 2.11 87.02 11.64
N MET A 75 1.62 85.78 11.81
CA MET A 75 2.33 84.74 12.56
C MET A 75 3.69 84.39 11.95
N ARG A 76 3.74 84.24 10.63
CA ARG A 76 4.95 83.90 9.88
C ARG A 76 5.97 85.03 9.96
N GLU A 77 5.53 86.27 9.73
CA GLU A 77 6.34 87.48 9.79
C GLU A 77 6.96 87.65 11.19
N PHE A 78 6.15 87.53 12.24
CA PHE A 78 6.61 87.62 13.62
C PHE A 78 7.72 86.61 13.92
N PHE A 79 7.50 85.32 13.61
CA PHE A 79 8.51 84.31 13.89
C PHE A 79 9.71 84.40 12.98
N GLN A 80 9.55 84.83 11.72
CA GLN A 80 10.66 84.99 10.79
C GLN A 80 11.60 86.11 11.24
N GLU A 81 11.06 87.22 11.74
CA GLU A 81 11.85 88.29 12.34
C GLU A 81 12.61 87.81 13.58
N LYS A 82 11.96 87.03 14.46
CA LYS A 82 12.55 86.61 15.74
C LYS A 82 13.54 85.45 15.62
N LEU A 83 13.23 84.44 14.80
CA LEU A 83 14.04 83.23 14.68
C LEU A 83 15.14 83.36 13.61
N GLN A 84 15.03 84.32 12.69
CA GLN A 84 15.99 84.52 11.58
C GLN A 84 16.21 83.25 10.73
N VAL A 85 15.19 82.40 10.62
CA VAL A 85 15.16 81.17 9.81
C VAL A 85 13.98 81.27 8.85
N PRO A 86 14.05 80.73 7.63
CA PRO A 86 12.91 80.69 6.72
C PRO A 86 11.68 80.00 7.33
N ILE A 87 10.53 80.68 7.32
CA ILE A 87 9.27 80.18 7.88
C ILE A 87 8.20 80.11 6.80
N GLU A 88 7.60 78.94 6.64
CA GLU A 88 6.54 78.67 5.66
C GLU A 88 5.34 78.02 6.36
N PHE A 89 4.15 78.13 5.77
CA PHE A 89 3.00 77.35 6.23
C PHE A 89 3.11 75.91 5.77
N PHE A 90 2.86 74.96 6.66
CA PHE A 90 2.84 73.55 6.31
C PHE A 90 1.64 73.24 5.42
N ASN A 91 1.90 72.75 4.20
CA ASN A 91 0.86 72.31 3.28
C ASN A 91 0.96 70.79 3.04
N PRO A 92 0.17 69.98 3.77
CA PRO A 92 0.19 68.52 3.62
C PRO A 92 -0.47 68.02 2.33
N VAL A 93 -1.32 68.83 1.69
CA VAL A 93 -2.03 68.44 0.46
C VAL A 93 -1.25 68.76 -0.82
N ARG A 94 -0.04 69.33 -0.71
CA ARG A 94 0.80 69.71 -1.85
C ARG A 94 1.03 68.56 -2.84
N ASN A 95 1.16 67.34 -2.34
CA ASN A 95 1.43 66.14 -3.13
C ASN A 95 0.30 65.11 -3.05
N VAL A 96 -0.91 65.54 -2.67
CA VAL A 96 -2.08 64.67 -2.54
C VAL A 96 -3.13 65.11 -3.55
N ALA A 97 -3.61 64.17 -4.36
CA ALA A 97 -4.70 64.44 -5.28
C ALA A 97 -5.99 64.71 -4.48
N ILE A 98 -6.60 65.87 -4.72
CA ILE A 98 -7.88 66.25 -4.12
C ILE A 98 -8.99 65.75 -5.06
N ALA A 99 -9.96 65.04 -4.51
CA ALA A 99 -11.11 64.55 -5.27
C ALA A 99 -11.95 65.70 -5.83
N ASN A 100 -12.55 65.50 -7.02
CA ASN A 100 -13.28 66.55 -7.73
C ASN A 100 -14.53 67.03 -6.97
N GLU A 101 -15.10 66.19 -6.10
CA GLU A 101 -16.26 66.54 -5.28
C GLU A 101 -15.90 67.45 -4.08
N ALA A 102 -14.61 67.58 -3.76
CA ALA A 102 -14.16 68.32 -2.59
C ALA A 102 -13.84 69.79 -2.91
N ASP A 103 -14.20 70.71 -2.00
CA ASP A 103 -13.89 72.13 -2.14
C ASP A 103 -12.39 72.41 -1.91
N THR A 104 -11.66 72.50 -3.02
CA THR A 104 -10.23 72.82 -3.04
C THR A 104 -9.88 74.13 -2.34
N ARG A 105 -10.76 75.15 -2.35
CA ARG A 105 -10.50 76.44 -1.71
C ARG A 105 -10.58 76.32 -0.19
N GLN A 106 -11.60 75.64 0.31
CA GLN A 106 -11.76 75.40 1.74
C GLN A 106 -10.62 74.54 2.29
N ILE A 107 -10.20 73.51 1.54
CA ILE A 107 -9.06 72.66 1.89
C ILE A 107 -7.76 73.48 1.91
N ALA A 108 -7.52 74.33 0.91
CA ALA A 108 -6.32 75.16 0.86
C ALA A 108 -6.24 76.14 2.05
N GLN A 109 -7.36 76.76 2.45
CA GLN A 109 -7.42 77.65 3.62
C GLN A 109 -7.11 76.90 4.93
N SER A 110 -7.55 75.66 5.04
CA SER A 110 -7.41 74.84 6.24
C SER A 110 -6.25 73.84 6.16
N ALA A 111 -5.39 73.92 5.15
CA ALA A 111 -4.38 72.91 4.84
C ALA A 111 -3.43 72.66 6.02
N HIS A 112 -3.05 73.71 6.75
CA HIS A 112 -2.19 73.66 7.92
C HIS A 112 -2.76 72.83 9.10
N LEU A 113 -4.06 72.49 9.07
CA LEU A 113 -4.73 71.62 10.05
C LEU A 113 -4.77 70.16 9.64
N LEU A 114 -4.57 69.86 8.35
CA LEU A 114 -4.80 68.54 7.79
C LEU A 114 -3.59 67.61 7.88
N GLY A 115 -2.51 68.04 8.54
CA GLY A 115 -1.25 67.28 8.59
C GLY A 115 -1.41 65.88 9.18
N GLU A 116 -2.10 65.78 10.31
CA GLU A 116 -2.35 64.51 11.00
C GLU A 116 -3.28 63.60 10.19
N LEU A 117 -4.35 64.16 9.63
CA LEU A 117 -5.32 63.42 8.82
C LEU A 117 -4.69 62.86 7.54
N VAL A 118 -3.93 63.69 6.82
CA VAL A 118 -3.19 63.26 5.63
C VAL A 118 -2.14 62.20 6.00
N GLY A 119 -1.43 62.37 7.12
CA GLY A 119 -0.46 61.38 7.59
C GLY A 119 -1.10 60.02 7.92
N LEU A 120 -2.26 60.02 8.60
CA LEU A 120 -3.02 58.80 8.90
C LEU A 120 -3.57 58.13 7.64
N ALA A 121 -4.05 58.92 6.68
CA ALA A 121 -4.53 58.42 5.39
C ALA A 121 -3.39 57.80 4.57
N LEU A 122 -2.23 58.45 4.48
CA LEU A 122 -1.05 57.92 3.81
C LEU A 122 -0.63 56.59 4.42
N ARG A 123 -0.70 56.44 5.73
CA ARG A 123 -0.39 55.17 6.41
C ARG A 123 -1.32 54.01 6.02
N ALA A 124 -2.56 54.30 5.61
CA ALA A 124 -3.49 53.26 5.18
C ALA A 124 -3.23 52.77 3.75
N VAL A 125 -2.55 53.56 2.91
CA VAL A 125 -2.44 53.32 1.45
C VAL A 125 -0.99 53.13 1.00
N ALA A 126 -0.03 53.72 1.69
CA ALA A 126 1.38 53.72 1.32
C ALA A 126 2.24 53.08 2.41
N SER A 127 3.38 52.52 2.01
CA SER A 127 4.42 52.05 2.92
C SER A 127 5.14 53.24 3.54
N CYS A 128 5.03 53.38 4.86
CA CYS A 128 5.70 54.44 5.60
C CYS A 128 7.09 53.96 6.05
N PRO A 129 8.14 54.81 6.03
CA PRO A 129 9.47 54.44 6.53
C PRO A 129 9.48 53.93 7.98
N MET A 130 8.48 54.34 8.77
CA MET A 130 8.28 53.90 10.14
C MET A 130 6.80 53.55 10.36
N GLU A 131 6.53 52.32 10.77
CA GLU A 131 5.19 51.82 11.05
C GLU A 131 5.09 51.34 12.50
N LEU A 132 4.51 52.17 13.37
CA LEU A 132 4.30 51.82 14.78
C LEU A 132 2.83 51.50 15.04
N ASN A 133 2.47 50.25 15.30
CA ASN A 133 1.11 49.85 15.64
C ASN A 133 1.03 49.50 17.13
N LEU A 134 0.23 50.26 17.88
CA LEU A 134 0.05 50.06 19.34
C LEU A 134 -1.06 49.04 19.68
N ARG A 135 -1.65 48.39 18.67
CA ARG A 135 -2.64 47.34 18.90
C ARG A 135 -1.96 46.09 19.48
N PRO A 136 -2.48 45.52 20.59
CA PRO A 136 -1.99 44.25 21.10
C PRO A 136 -2.07 43.16 20.03
N ALA A 137 -1.06 42.28 20.00
CA ALA A 137 -1.00 41.18 19.04
C ALA A 137 -2.23 40.24 19.13
N SER A 138 -2.80 40.08 20.33
CA SER A 138 -4.05 39.34 20.54
C SER A 138 -5.22 39.91 19.74
N VAL A 139 -5.42 41.23 19.83
CA VAL A 139 -6.51 41.93 19.14
C VAL A 139 -6.31 41.87 17.62
N VAL A 140 -5.07 42.01 17.14
CA VAL A 140 -4.78 41.91 15.70
C VAL A 140 -5.14 40.52 15.16
N ARG A 141 -4.76 39.45 15.88
CA ARG A 141 -5.08 38.07 15.49
C ARG A 141 -6.58 37.81 15.49
N ASP A 142 -7.31 38.31 16.48
CA ASP A 142 -8.75 38.13 16.55
C ASP A 142 -9.46 38.82 15.37
N HIS A 143 -9.03 40.02 14.99
CA HIS A 143 -9.55 40.70 13.80
C HIS A 143 -9.21 39.96 12.52
N GLU A 144 -8.00 39.39 12.42
CA GLU A 144 -7.61 38.60 11.25
C GLU A 144 -8.44 37.32 11.12
N ILE A 145 -8.68 36.62 12.23
CA ILE A 145 -9.55 35.45 12.26
C ILE A 145 -10.97 35.84 11.87
N GLN A 146 -11.50 36.95 12.40
CA GLN A 146 -12.82 37.45 12.02
C GLN A 146 -12.93 37.78 10.53
N ARG A 147 -11.90 38.43 9.96
CA ARG A 147 -11.84 38.73 8.53
C ARG A 147 -11.78 37.46 7.67
N ARG A 148 -11.09 36.42 8.14
CA ARG A 148 -10.93 35.14 7.43
C ARG A 148 -12.09 34.15 7.69
N ARG A 149 -12.90 34.38 8.72
CA ARG A 149 -14.02 33.52 9.14
C ARG A 149 -14.97 33.12 8.00
N PRO A 150 -15.46 34.01 7.12
CA PRO A 150 -16.34 33.59 6.03
C PRO A 150 -15.64 32.63 5.05
N PHE A 151 -14.37 32.84 4.75
CA PHE A 151 -13.59 31.95 3.89
C PHE A 151 -13.35 30.58 4.53
N LEU A 152 -13.07 30.56 5.84
CA LEU A 152 -12.90 29.31 6.59
C LEU A 152 -14.20 28.50 6.66
N ILE A 153 -15.34 29.16 6.87
CA ILE A 153 -16.66 28.52 6.83
C ILE A 153 -16.93 27.96 5.43
N GLY A 154 -16.63 28.73 4.38
CA GLY A 154 -16.75 28.26 3.00
C GLY A 154 -15.91 27.02 2.72
N ALA A 155 -14.64 27.00 3.15
CA ALA A 155 -13.76 25.85 3.01
C ALA A 155 -14.29 24.62 3.75
N ALA A 156 -14.76 24.78 5.00
CA ALA A 156 -15.37 23.70 5.77
C ALA A 156 -16.63 23.14 5.08
N ALA A 157 -17.47 24.01 4.53
CA ALA A 157 -18.65 23.60 3.77
C ALA A 157 -18.27 22.80 2.51
N CYS A 158 -17.23 23.19 1.78
CA CYS A 158 -16.72 22.43 0.63
C CYS A 158 -16.22 21.04 1.04
N VAL A 159 -15.50 20.92 2.15
CA VAL A 159 -15.05 19.62 2.68
C VAL A 159 -16.24 18.72 3.03
N ILE A 160 -17.25 19.26 3.72
CA ILE A 160 -18.46 18.53 4.06
C ILE A 160 -19.20 18.10 2.79
N ALA A 161 -19.35 18.98 1.81
CA ALA A 161 -20.00 18.66 0.54
C ALA A 161 -19.26 17.54 -0.23
N ALA A 162 -17.93 17.54 -0.21
CA ALA A 162 -17.14 16.46 -0.81
C ALA A 162 -17.36 15.11 -0.10
N LEU A 163 -17.39 15.09 1.23
CA LEU A 163 -17.68 13.88 2.01
C LEU A 163 -19.11 13.37 1.77
N LEU A 164 -20.09 14.27 1.66
CA LEU A 164 -21.46 13.91 1.33
C LEU A 164 -21.57 13.35 -0.09
N GLY A 165 -20.93 13.99 -1.07
CA GLY A 165 -20.87 13.50 -2.45
C GLY A 165 -20.23 12.11 -2.53
N TRP A 166 -19.15 11.89 -1.78
CA TRP A 166 -18.51 10.58 -1.65
C TRP A 166 -19.47 9.54 -1.05
N SER A 167 -20.16 9.86 0.05
CA SER A 167 -21.13 8.95 0.66
C SER A 167 -22.25 8.56 -0.30
N VAL A 168 -22.84 9.52 -1.01
CA VAL A 168 -23.87 9.27 -2.03
C VAL A 168 -23.32 8.35 -3.12
N PHE A 169 -22.11 8.61 -3.63
CA PHE A 169 -21.48 7.74 -4.63
C PHE A 169 -21.37 6.28 -4.17
N TYR A 170 -20.95 6.04 -2.92
CA TYR A 170 -20.84 4.67 -2.39
C TYR A 170 -22.19 4.00 -2.18
N LEU A 171 -23.23 4.74 -1.79
CA LEU A 171 -24.59 4.19 -1.69
C LEU A 171 -25.12 3.77 -3.07
N HIS A 172 -24.89 4.59 -4.10
CA HIS A 172 -25.23 4.24 -5.48
C HIS A 172 -24.42 3.04 -5.99
N ALA A 173 -23.12 3.01 -5.72
CA ALA A 173 -22.25 1.89 -6.10
C ALA A 173 -22.69 0.58 -5.43
N ALA A 174 -23.02 0.60 -4.14
CA ALA A 174 -23.51 -0.55 -3.41
C ALA A 174 -24.80 -1.13 -4.05
N GLY A 175 -25.73 -0.26 -4.47
CA GLY A 175 -26.93 -0.69 -5.19
C GLY A 175 -26.63 -1.44 -6.49
N VAL A 176 -25.68 -0.93 -7.30
CA VAL A 176 -25.25 -1.60 -8.54
C VAL A 176 -24.54 -2.92 -8.24
N PHE A 177 -23.69 -2.97 -7.21
CA PHE A 177 -23.00 -4.20 -6.80
C PHE A 177 -23.99 -5.30 -6.40
N TRP A 178 -25.07 -4.97 -5.67
CA TRP A 178 -26.12 -5.93 -5.32
C TRP A 178 -26.84 -6.49 -6.55
N ALA A 179 -27.17 -5.63 -7.52
CA ALA A 179 -27.81 -6.05 -8.76
C ALA A 179 -26.90 -6.99 -9.59
N VAL A 180 -25.61 -6.66 -9.71
CA VAL A 180 -24.63 -7.51 -10.41
C VAL A 180 -24.41 -8.82 -9.67
N LYS A 181 -24.33 -8.78 -8.33
CA LYS A 181 -24.21 -9.98 -7.49
C LYS A 181 -25.36 -10.96 -7.74
N GLN A 182 -26.61 -10.48 -7.82
CA GLN A 182 -27.75 -11.34 -8.14
C GLN A 182 -27.62 -12.02 -9.51
N GLN A 183 -27.13 -11.32 -10.54
CA GLN A 183 -26.92 -11.91 -11.86
C GLN A 183 -25.80 -12.96 -11.86
N VAL A 184 -24.73 -12.73 -11.08
CA VAL A 184 -23.63 -13.68 -10.94
C VAL A 184 -24.07 -14.90 -10.15
N ASP A 185 -24.78 -14.72 -9.04
CA ASP A 185 -25.30 -15.82 -8.22
C ASP A 185 -26.26 -16.69 -9.05
N ALA A 186 -27.12 -16.11 -9.88
CA ALA A 186 -27.97 -16.86 -10.81
C ALA A 186 -27.18 -17.70 -11.85
N LYS A 187 -26.02 -17.21 -12.32
CA LYS A 187 -25.13 -17.97 -13.20
C LYS A 187 -24.40 -19.08 -12.46
N VAL A 188 -23.94 -18.80 -11.23
CA VAL A 188 -23.29 -19.79 -10.36
C VAL A 188 -24.25 -20.93 -10.03
N ASP A 189 -25.51 -20.64 -9.73
CA ASP A 189 -26.53 -21.67 -9.46
C ASP A 189 -26.79 -22.54 -10.69
N ARG A 190 -26.83 -21.94 -11.89
CA ARG A 190 -26.92 -22.69 -13.15
C ARG A 190 -25.72 -23.61 -13.34
N LEU A 191 -24.51 -23.11 -13.09
CA LEU A 191 -23.27 -23.89 -13.19
C LEU A 191 -23.21 -25.01 -12.14
N ARG A 192 -23.65 -24.76 -10.91
CA ARG A 192 -23.80 -25.80 -9.87
C ARG A 192 -24.76 -26.90 -10.30
N GLY A 193 -25.85 -26.56 -10.97
CA GLY A 193 -26.76 -27.55 -11.56
C GLY A 193 -26.11 -28.45 -12.61
N PHE A 194 -25.12 -27.95 -13.36
CA PHE A 194 -24.33 -28.78 -14.27
C PHE A 194 -23.29 -29.61 -13.51
N GLN A 195 -22.64 -29.04 -12.50
CA GLN A 195 -21.68 -29.77 -11.66
C GLN A 195 -22.32 -31.00 -10.99
N THR A 196 -23.52 -30.85 -10.42
CA THR A 196 -24.23 -31.99 -9.80
C THR A 196 -24.59 -33.09 -10.79
N ARG A 197 -24.93 -32.74 -12.03
CA ARG A 197 -25.15 -33.72 -13.12
C ARG A 197 -23.87 -34.45 -13.51
N ILE A 198 -22.76 -33.72 -13.63
CA ILE A 198 -21.46 -34.31 -13.95
C ILE A 198 -21.02 -35.25 -12.82
N ASP A 199 -21.19 -34.85 -11.56
CA ASP A 199 -20.85 -35.69 -10.41
C ASP A 199 -21.73 -36.94 -10.33
N GLY A 200 -23.01 -36.86 -10.73
CA GLY A 200 -23.89 -38.01 -10.90
C GLY A 200 -23.37 -38.99 -11.95
N ILE A 201 -23.11 -38.50 -13.17
CA ILE A 201 -22.56 -39.32 -14.27
C ILE A 201 -21.21 -39.91 -13.89
N ARG A 202 -20.36 -39.17 -13.17
CA ARG A 202 -19.06 -39.67 -12.70
C ARG A 202 -19.21 -40.80 -11.70
N LYS A 203 -20.18 -40.72 -10.78
CA LYS A 203 -20.50 -41.82 -9.86
C LYS A 203 -20.94 -43.06 -10.62
N ASP A 204 -21.82 -42.91 -11.61
CA ASP A 204 -22.28 -44.02 -12.44
C ASP A 204 -21.11 -44.65 -13.22
N ALA A 205 -20.22 -43.83 -13.78
CA ALA A 205 -19.01 -44.29 -14.46
C ALA A 205 -18.08 -45.06 -13.51
N THR A 206 -17.86 -44.58 -12.29
CA THR A 206 -17.04 -45.30 -11.29
C THR A 206 -17.69 -46.60 -10.81
N ALA A 207 -19.02 -46.68 -10.76
CA ALA A 207 -19.75 -47.90 -10.41
C ALA A 207 -19.67 -48.94 -11.54
N LEU A 208 -19.71 -48.51 -12.79
CA LEU A 208 -19.48 -49.38 -13.95
C LEU A 208 -18.04 -49.89 -14.01
N ASP A 209 -17.07 -49.01 -13.71
CA ASP A 209 -15.65 -49.38 -13.71
C ASP A 209 -15.31 -50.39 -12.60
N SER A 210 -15.93 -50.28 -11.42
CA SER A 210 -15.73 -51.24 -10.33
C SER A 210 -16.29 -52.64 -10.64
N VAL A 211 -17.30 -52.73 -11.52
CA VAL A 211 -17.84 -54.02 -12.01
C VAL A 211 -16.98 -54.56 -13.17
N ALA A 212 -16.50 -53.69 -14.06
CA ALA A 212 -15.74 -54.10 -15.24
C ALA A 212 -14.31 -54.54 -14.92
N SER A 213 -13.64 -53.85 -13.98
CA SER A 213 -12.25 -54.11 -13.61
C SER A 213 -11.97 -55.55 -13.16
N PRO A 214 -12.73 -56.17 -12.23
CA PRO A 214 -12.52 -57.57 -11.83
C PRO A 214 -12.85 -58.58 -12.95
N LEU A 215 -13.79 -58.26 -13.85
CA LEU A 215 -14.10 -59.13 -14.99
C LEU A 215 -12.97 -59.12 -16.03
N LEU A 216 -12.42 -57.94 -16.32
CA LEU A 216 -11.27 -57.78 -17.21
C LEU A 216 -10.02 -58.47 -16.64
N SER A 217 -9.76 -58.32 -15.33
CA SER A 217 -8.63 -58.99 -14.68
C SER A 217 -8.79 -60.51 -14.68
N ALA A 218 -9.99 -61.04 -14.42
CA ALA A 218 -10.27 -62.48 -14.46
C ALA A 218 -10.10 -63.07 -15.88
N VAL A 219 -10.55 -62.36 -16.91
CA VAL A 219 -10.40 -62.80 -18.32
C VAL A 219 -8.92 -62.77 -18.76
N ASN A 220 -8.19 -61.73 -18.39
CA ASN A 220 -6.75 -61.65 -18.68
C ASN A 220 -5.96 -62.72 -17.91
N ALA A 221 -6.24 -62.95 -16.64
CA ALA A 221 -5.60 -64.01 -15.86
C ALA A 221 -5.90 -65.41 -16.43
N ARG A 222 -7.12 -65.65 -16.92
CA ARG A 222 -7.53 -66.93 -17.53
C ARG A 222 -6.75 -67.25 -18.82
N SER A 223 -6.48 -66.24 -19.65
CA SER A 223 -5.74 -66.44 -20.91
C SER A 223 -4.22 -66.45 -20.73
N PHE A 224 -3.73 -65.79 -19.68
CA PHE A 224 -2.30 -65.70 -19.37
C PHE A 224 -1.67 -67.07 -19.03
N TRP A 225 -2.25 -67.83 -18.09
CA TRP A 225 -1.63 -69.09 -17.61
C TRP A 225 -1.50 -70.16 -18.70
N PRO A 226 -2.51 -70.42 -19.56
CA PRO A 226 -2.37 -71.37 -20.66
C PRO A 226 -1.29 -70.96 -21.66
N GLN A 227 -1.18 -69.67 -22.00
CA GLN A 227 -0.15 -69.18 -22.91
C GLN A 227 1.26 -69.27 -22.31
N LEU A 228 1.38 -68.99 -21.01
CA LEU A 228 2.64 -69.12 -20.28
C LEU A 228 3.11 -70.58 -20.23
N LEU A 229 2.20 -71.51 -19.91
CA LEU A 229 2.49 -72.94 -19.86
C LEU A 229 2.87 -73.50 -21.24
N GLU A 230 2.18 -73.05 -22.29
CA GLU A 230 2.51 -73.42 -23.67
C GLU A 230 3.90 -72.88 -24.07
N ASP A 231 4.24 -71.63 -23.74
CA ASP A 231 5.57 -71.06 -24.03
C ASP A 231 6.70 -71.76 -23.25
N LEU A 232 6.45 -72.14 -21.99
CA LEU A 232 7.38 -72.93 -21.18
C LEU A 232 7.60 -74.33 -21.79
N ASN A 233 6.52 -75.01 -22.20
CA ASN A 233 6.59 -76.34 -22.81
C ASN A 233 7.26 -76.30 -24.19
N ALA A 234 6.92 -75.33 -25.04
CA ALA A 234 7.50 -75.18 -26.38
C ALA A 234 9.02 -74.92 -26.36
N ARG A 235 9.53 -74.34 -25.27
CA ARG A 235 10.96 -74.00 -25.10
C ARG A 235 11.74 -75.07 -24.32
N LEU A 236 11.05 -76.06 -23.78
CA LEU A 236 11.65 -77.18 -23.07
C LEU A 236 12.47 -78.04 -24.06
N PRO A 237 13.75 -78.35 -23.77
CA PRO A 237 14.52 -79.31 -24.54
C PRO A 237 13.80 -80.67 -24.60
N LYS A 238 13.80 -81.31 -25.78
CA LYS A 238 13.04 -82.57 -26.02
C LYS A 238 13.52 -83.75 -25.18
N ASP A 239 14.77 -83.72 -24.72
CA ASP A 239 15.42 -84.84 -24.06
C ASP A 239 15.97 -84.45 -22.67
N ASN A 240 15.81 -85.35 -21.69
CA ASN A 240 16.49 -85.35 -20.40
C ASN A 240 16.18 -84.21 -19.42
N ILE A 241 15.10 -83.44 -19.60
CA ILE A 241 14.67 -82.40 -18.65
C ILE A 241 13.14 -82.38 -18.53
N TRP A 242 12.63 -82.19 -17.32
CA TRP A 242 11.21 -81.94 -17.07
C TRP A 242 11.00 -80.96 -15.94
N ILE A 243 9.82 -80.33 -15.92
CA ILE A 243 9.38 -79.40 -14.88
C ILE A 243 8.52 -80.19 -13.89
N THR A 244 8.78 -80.04 -12.59
CA THR A 244 8.03 -80.70 -11.51
C THR A 244 7.15 -79.73 -10.74
N GLU A 245 7.57 -78.49 -10.58
CA GLU A 245 6.86 -77.49 -9.78
C GLU A 245 6.95 -76.10 -10.41
N LEU A 246 5.85 -75.37 -10.37
CA LEU A 246 5.76 -73.97 -10.78
C LEU A 246 5.17 -73.18 -9.61
N VAL A 247 6.00 -72.38 -8.95
CA VAL A 247 5.60 -71.61 -7.75
C VAL A 247 5.56 -70.12 -8.09
N PRO A 248 4.39 -69.46 -8.02
CA PRO A 248 4.31 -68.01 -8.25
C PRO A 248 5.03 -67.25 -7.14
N LEU A 249 5.75 -66.19 -7.53
CA LEU A 249 6.51 -65.32 -6.62
C LEU A 249 5.90 -63.92 -6.60
N SER A 250 5.80 -63.32 -5.42
CA SER A 250 5.51 -61.89 -5.23
C SER A 250 6.67 -61.27 -4.48
N ASN A 251 7.29 -60.23 -5.04
CA ASN A 251 8.48 -59.60 -4.46
C ASN A 251 9.58 -60.59 -4.03
N GLY A 252 9.82 -61.63 -4.84
CA GLY A 252 10.85 -62.66 -4.60
C GLY A 252 10.52 -63.71 -3.54
N LYS A 253 9.31 -63.70 -2.95
CA LYS A 253 8.84 -64.72 -2.00
C LYS A 253 7.78 -65.61 -2.66
N PRO A 254 7.77 -66.92 -2.39
CA PRO A 254 6.72 -67.81 -2.86
C PRO A 254 5.38 -67.37 -2.30
N VAL A 255 4.45 -67.07 -3.20
CA VAL A 255 3.05 -66.90 -2.86
C VAL A 255 2.51 -68.31 -2.68
N LEU A 256 2.43 -68.77 -1.44
CA LEU A 256 1.80 -70.04 -1.09
C LEU A 256 0.30 -69.94 -1.40
N GLY A 257 -0.04 -70.26 -2.64
CA GLY A 257 -1.37 -70.69 -3.03
C GLY A 257 -1.69 -71.97 -2.28
N THR A 258 -2.84 -71.98 -1.62
CA THR A 258 -3.39 -73.04 -0.79
C THR A 258 -3.49 -74.38 -1.50
N VAL A 259 -2.45 -75.22 -1.45
CA VAL A 259 -2.58 -76.69 -1.40
C VAL A 259 -1.39 -77.26 -0.62
N ALA A 260 -1.68 -77.96 0.48
CA ALA A 260 -0.79 -78.75 1.35
C ALA A 260 -0.31 -78.11 2.68
N ALA A 261 -1.19 -78.14 3.68
CA ALA A 261 -0.81 -78.28 5.09
C ALA A 261 -1.88 -79.12 5.80
N LEU A 262 -1.77 -80.45 5.68
CA LEU A 262 -2.38 -81.39 6.62
C LEU A 262 -1.44 -81.56 7.81
N ALA A 263 -2.05 -81.58 9.01
CA ALA A 263 -1.49 -81.92 10.32
C ALA A 263 -0.80 -80.81 11.13
N GLY A 264 -1.60 -80.20 12.01
CA GLY A 264 -1.39 -80.27 13.45
C GLY A 264 -0.50 -79.21 14.10
N ALA A 265 -1.13 -78.18 14.68
CA ALA A 265 -0.95 -77.77 16.08
C ALA A 265 -1.63 -76.41 16.32
N ALA A 266 -2.66 -76.43 17.18
CA ALA A 266 -3.26 -75.23 17.73
C ALA A 266 -2.33 -74.60 18.77
N VAL A 267 -2.05 -73.29 18.70
CA VAL A 267 -1.85 -72.44 19.89
C VAL A 267 -2.25 -70.99 19.60
N ASN A 268 -3.06 -70.45 20.50
CA ASN A 268 -3.55 -69.09 20.62
C ASN A 268 -2.47 -67.99 20.65
N ALA A 269 -2.76 -66.82 20.06
CA ALA A 269 -2.36 -65.50 20.57
C ALA A 269 -3.10 -64.38 19.79
N ARG A 270 -4.19 -63.86 20.35
CA ARG A 270 -4.31 -62.51 20.94
C ARG A 270 -4.15 -61.32 19.98
N GLU A 271 -5.31 -60.72 19.71
CA GLU A 271 -5.54 -59.32 19.38
C GLU A 271 -4.83 -58.35 20.37
N PRO A 272 -4.46 -57.15 19.91
CA PRO A 272 -5.05 -55.98 20.57
C PRO A 272 -5.48 -54.84 19.62
N ALA A 273 -6.73 -54.42 19.83
CA ALA A 273 -7.27 -53.07 19.99
C ALA A 273 -6.65 -51.83 19.28
N ALA A 274 -7.56 -51.04 18.69
CA ALA A 274 -7.41 -49.70 18.11
C ALA A 274 -7.08 -48.60 19.15
N THR A 275 -6.30 -47.55 18.81
CA THR A 275 -6.69 -46.17 18.39
C THR A 275 -5.50 -45.21 18.70
N PRO A 276 -5.45 -43.90 18.35
CA PRO A 276 -6.17 -43.08 17.36
C PRO A 276 -5.25 -42.28 16.39
N ILE A 277 -5.94 -41.53 15.54
CA ILE A 277 -5.59 -40.66 14.41
C ILE A 277 -4.85 -39.38 14.85
N THR A 278 -3.79 -38.97 14.14
CA THR A 278 -3.37 -37.56 14.00
C THR A 278 -2.67 -37.37 12.63
N PRO A 279 -3.02 -36.35 11.82
CA PRO A 279 -2.60 -36.27 10.42
C PRO A 279 -1.20 -35.67 10.25
N ALA A 280 -0.32 -36.38 9.52
CA ALA A 280 0.97 -35.88 9.07
C ALA A 280 0.96 -35.60 7.56
N ARG A 281 1.33 -34.36 7.25
CA ARG A 281 1.75 -33.71 5.99
C ARG A 281 2.23 -34.67 4.86
N PRO A 282 1.81 -34.48 3.59
CA PRO A 282 2.27 -35.34 2.50
C PRO A 282 3.68 -34.94 2.06
N VAL A 283 4.59 -35.90 2.12
CA VAL A 283 5.90 -35.87 1.45
C VAL A 283 5.71 -36.52 0.08
N THR A 284 6.06 -35.77 -0.96
CA THR A 284 6.14 -36.23 -2.34
C THR A 284 7.25 -37.27 -2.47
N GLY A 285 6.86 -38.54 -2.49
CA GLY A 285 7.69 -39.67 -2.92
C GLY A 285 6.79 -40.61 -3.71
N ARG A 286 7.23 -41.01 -4.91
CA ARG A 286 6.59 -42.00 -5.77
C ARG A 286 6.18 -43.24 -4.95
N ALA A 287 4.91 -43.30 -4.55
CA ALA A 287 4.29 -44.51 -4.06
C ALA A 287 4.04 -45.39 -5.29
N GLN A 288 4.81 -46.46 -5.42
CA GLN A 288 4.43 -47.59 -6.25
C GLN A 288 3.15 -48.16 -5.64
N SER A 289 2.01 -47.77 -6.21
CA SER A 289 0.73 -48.43 -5.98
C SER A 289 0.75 -49.78 -6.68
N GLY A 290 1.21 -50.82 -5.98
CA GLY A 290 1.05 -52.20 -6.39
C GLY A 290 0.50 -52.96 -5.21
N GLY A 291 -0.78 -53.34 -5.26
CA GLY A 291 -1.27 -54.42 -4.41
C GLY A 291 -0.41 -55.68 -4.65
N PRO A 292 -0.46 -56.67 -3.76
CA PRO A 292 0.41 -57.83 -3.88
C PRO A 292 0.13 -58.50 -5.25
N ALA A 293 1.16 -58.60 -6.08
CA ALA A 293 1.09 -59.04 -7.47
C ALA A 293 2.10 -60.19 -7.68
N ILE A 294 1.80 -61.09 -8.61
CA ILE A 294 2.72 -62.14 -9.05
C ILE A 294 3.69 -61.48 -10.01
N ASP A 295 4.92 -61.26 -9.53
CA ASP A 295 5.97 -60.54 -10.25
C ASP A 295 7.03 -61.50 -10.81
N GLY A 296 6.99 -62.78 -10.42
CA GLY A 296 7.92 -63.79 -10.89
C GLY A 296 7.40 -65.22 -10.72
N LEU A 297 8.17 -66.18 -11.23
CA LEU A 297 7.89 -67.61 -11.17
C LEU A 297 9.16 -68.36 -10.77
N LEU A 298 9.07 -69.20 -9.74
CA LEU A 298 10.08 -70.18 -9.40
C LEU A 298 9.73 -71.50 -10.07
N ILE A 299 10.55 -71.90 -11.04
CA ILE A 299 10.42 -73.17 -11.74
C ILE A 299 11.38 -74.16 -11.10
N ARG A 300 10.86 -75.31 -10.70
CA ARG A 300 11.66 -76.45 -10.27
C ARG A 300 11.46 -77.61 -11.21
N GLY A 301 12.53 -78.32 -11.47
CA GLY A 301 12.49 -79.51 -12.30
C GLY A 301 13.64 -80.43 -12.02
N LEU A 302 13.69 -81.51 -12.79
CA LEU A 302 14.75 -82.49 -12.73
C LEU A 302 15.34 -82.65 -14.13
N TYR A 303 16.65 -82.89 -14.21
CA TYR A 303 17.30 -83.34 -15.42
C TYR A 303 17.94 -84.72 -15.21
N LEU A 304 17.85 -85.58 -16.22
CA LEU A 304 18.38 -86.94 -16.18
C LEU A 304 19.90 -86.91 -16.43
N TRP A 305 20.64 -87.83 -15.81
CA TRP A 305 22.05 -88.04 -16.11
C TRP A 305 22.28 -88.19 -17.62
N ASN A 306 23.09 -87.29 -18.19
CA ASN A 306 23.43 -87.31 -19.60
C ASN A 306 24.88 -86.83 -19.82
N ALA A 307 25.40 -87.04 -21.03
CA ALA A 307 26.78 -86.66 -21.38
C ALA A 307 27.06 -85.14 -21.27
N ARG A 308 26.00 -84.31 -21.27
CA ARG A 308 26.10 -82.84 -21.19
C ARG A 308 25.85 -82.29 -19.78
N GLN A 309 25.58 -83.15 -18.80
CA GLN A 309 25.28 -82.80 -17.42
C GLN A 309 24.32 -81.59 -17.30
N GLN A 310 24.71 -80.56 -16.55
CA GLN A 310 23.88 -79.37 -16.29
C GLN A 310 23.66 -78.47 -17.52
N GLU A 311 24.37 -78.68 -18.64
CA GLU A 311 24.21 -77.85 -19.84
C GLU A 311 22.80 -77.88 -20.41
N VAL A 312 22.02 -78.95 -20.18
CA VAL A 312 20.62 -79.03 -20.61
C VAL A 312 19.75 -77.96 -19.93
N VAL A 313 20.05 -77.64 -18.66
CA VAL A 313 19.36 -76.59 -17.91
C VAL A 313 19.79 -75.20 -18.42
N VAL A 314 21.05 -75.06 -18.82
CA VAL A 314 21.58 -73.82 -19.41
C VAL A 314 20.99 -73.58 -20.80
N ASP A 315 20.80 -74.63 -21.61
CA ASP A 315 20.15 -74.55 -22.91
C ASP A 315 18.66 -74.23 -22.77
N TYR A 316 17.98 -74.78 -21.76
CA TYR A 316 16.62 -74.37 -21.41
C TYR A 316 16.55 -72.87 -21.03
N PHE A 317 17.47 -72.39 -20.20
CA PHE A 317 17.58 -70.96 -19.87
C PHE A 317 17.80 -70.08 -21.11
N LYS A 318 18.69 -70.49 -22.04
CA LYS A 318 18.91 -69.76 -23.31
C LYS A 318 17.66 -69.73 -24.18
N ASN A 319 16.91 -70.83 -24.26
CA ASN A 319 15.65 -70.88 -24.99
C ASN A 319 14.60 -69.94 -24.38
N LEU A 320 14.61 -69.78 -23.05
CA LEU A 320 13.72 -68.88 -22.32
C LEU A 320 14.06 -67.39 -22.48
N VAL A 321 15.30 -67.02 -22.82
CA VAL A 321 15.68 -65.61 -23.09
C VAL A 321 14.81 -64.99 -24.20
N GLY A 322 14.38 -65.80 -25.17
CA GLY A 322 13.48 -65.37 -26.24
C GLY A 322 12.00 -65.32 -25.87
N SER A 323 11.63 -65.56 -24.60
CA SER A 323 10.24 -65.58 -24.14
C SER A 323 9.63 -64.17 -24.10
N PRO A 324 8.40 -63.99 -24.61
CA PRO A 324 7.67 -62.73 -24.47
C PRO A 324 7.22 -62.46 -23.02
N PHE A 325 7.20 -63.48 -22.15
CA PHE A 325 6.65 -63.39 -20.78
C PHE A 325 7.68 -63.05 -19.70
N PHE A 326 8.94 -63.46 -19.87
CA PHE A 326 9.97 -63.30 -18.84
C PHE A 326 10.97 -62.18 -19.15
N ALA A 327 11.41 -61.48 -18.12
CA ALA A 327 12.46 -60.47 -18.15
C ALA A 327 13.80 -61.10 -17.77
N ILE A 328 14.44 -61.81 -18.72
CA ILE A 328 15.68 -62.55 -18.47
C ILE A 328 16.88 -61.77 -19.00
N ASP A 329 17.87 -61.52 -18.13
CA ASP A 329 19.17 -60.96 -18.53
C ASP A 329 20.11 -62.09 -19.00
N PRO A 330 20.52 -62.11 -20.29
CA PRO A 330 21.37 -63.17 -20.85
C PRO A 330 22.72 -63.30 -20.15
N LYS A 331 23.20 -62.24 -19.48
CA LYS A 331 24.54 -62.18 -18.87
C LYS A 331 24.58 -62.61 -17.40
N ASN A 332 23.43 -62.84 -16.76
CA ASN A 332 23.30 -63.08 -15.32
C ASN A 332 22.79 -64.50 -14.98
N GLN A 333 23.38 -65.51 -15.63
CA GLN A 333 22.99 -66.93 -15.47
C GLN A 333 23.09 -67.45 -14.01
N GLN A 334 24.10 -67.00 -13.26
CA GLN A 334 24.36 -67.42 -11.87
C GLN A 334 23.31 -66.95 -10.87
N ARG A 335 22.51 -65.94 -11.23
CA ARG A 335 21.48 -65.35 -10.36
C ARG A 335 20.15 -66.09 -10.46
N VAL A 336 19.96 -66.83 -11.55
CA VAL A 336 18.70 -67.45 -11.94
C VAL A 336 18.74 -68.97 -11.75
N ILE A 337 19.90 -69.60 -11.97
CA ILE A 337 20.11 -71.04 -11.82
C ILE A 337 20.81 -71.32 -10.50
N LYS A 338 20.21 -72.13 -9.62
CA LYS A 338 20.95 -72.74 -8.51
C LYS A 338 21.66 -74.02 -9.00
N PRO A 339 22.99 -74.15 -8.85
CA PRO A 339 23.70 -75.35 -9.27
C PRO A 339 23.39 -76.53 -8.34
N THR A 340 23.11 -77.68 -8.93
CA THR A 340 23.03 -78.96 -8.21
C THR A 340 24.21 -79.81 -8.64
N MET A 341 25.07 -80.18 -7.69
CA MET A 341 26.24 -81.03 -7.95
C MET A 341 25.80 -82.49 -8.18
N PRO A 342 26.24 -83.14 -9.26
CA PRO A 342 25.93 -84.55 -9.49
C PRO A 342 26.57 -85.44 -8.41
N ASN A 343 25.78 -86.27 -7.74
CA ASN A 343 26.27 -87.38 -6.93
C ASN A 343 26.22 -88.69 -7.73
N ASN A 344 27.11 -89.64 -7.47
CA ASN A 344 27.20 -90.91 -8.20
C ASN A 344 26.12 -91.95 -7.83
N ASN A 345 25.13 -91.58 -7.01
CA ASN A 345 24.10 -92.48 -6.49
C ASN A 345 22.68 -92.15 -7.02
N GLU A 346 22.51 -91.09 -7.82
CA GLU A 346 21.22 -90.63 -8.32
C GLU A 346 21.23 -90.51 -9.86
N TRP A 347 20.10 -90.84 -10.49
CA TRP A 347 19.95 -90.78 -11.95
C TRP A 347 19.28 -89.49 -12.45
N ALA A 348 18.71 -88.66 -11.54
CA ALA A 348 18.06 -87.40 -11.85
C ALA A 348 18.43 -86.32 -10.83
N PHE A 349 18.77 -85.12 -11.29
CA PHE A 349 19.25 -84.02 -10.44
C PHE A 349 18.31 -82.83 -10.50
N PRO A 350 17.97 -82.20 -9.36
CA PRO A 350 17.09 -81.03 -9.34
C PRO A 350 17.74 -79.80 -9.98
N TYR A 351 16.93 -78.93 -10.56
CA TYR A 351 17.32 -77.57 -10.91
C TYR A 351 16.24 -76.58 -10.45
N GLU A 352 16.68 -75.38 -10.06
CA GLU A 352 15.78 -74.26 -9.75
C GLU A 352 16.09 -73.10 -10.69
N LEU A 353 15.04 -72.54 -11.30
CA LEU A 353 15.07 -71.35 -12.16
C LEU A 353 14.13 -70.29 -11.58
N GLN A 354 14.68 -69.15 -11.16
CA GLN A 354 13.88 -68.00 -10.73
C GLN A 354 13.74 -66.97 -11.86
N LEU A 355 12.54 -66.83 -12.41
CA LEU A 355 12.27 -65.95 -13.55
C LEU A 355 11.34 -64.81 -13.16
N ASP A 356 11.73 -63.58 -13.48
CA ASP A 356 10.86 -62.41 -13.28
C ASP A 356 9.94 -62.22 -14.49
N LEU A 357 8.68 -61.86 -14.24
CA LEU A 357 7.69 -61.61 -15.29
C LEU A 357 7.82 -60.18 -15.83
N LYS A 358 7.66 -60.00 -17.15
CA LYS A 358 7.61 -58.67 -17.78
C LYS A 358 6.37 -57.87 -17.42
N GLN A 359 5.26 -58.57 -17.17
CA GLN A 359 3.99 -57.98 -16.76
C GLN A 359 3.56 -58.64 -15.44
N PRO A 360 3.50 -57.89 -14.33
CA PRO A 360 3.04 -58.43 -13.06
C PRO A 360 1.53 -58.69 -13.14
N LEU A 361 1.09 -59.82 -12.60
CA LEU A 361 -0.34 -60.13 -12.51
C LEU A 361 -0.89 -59.75 -11.14
N PRO A 362 -2.11 -59.19 -11.04
CA PRO A 362 -2.74 -59.01 -9.75
C PRO A 362 -2.94 -60.37 -9.07
N LEU A 363 -2.70 -60.46 -7.76
CA LEU A 363 -3.13 -61.64 -7.00
C LEU A 363 -4.66 -61.75 -7.02
N PRO A 364 -5.20 -62.97 -7.17
CA PRO A 364 -6.65 -63.21 -7.11
C PRO A 364 -7.26 -62.88 -5.75
#